data_AF-A0A256XUL7-F1
#
_entry.id   AF-A0A256XUL7-F1
#
_cell.length_a   1.000
_cell.length_b   1.000
_cell.length_c   1.000
_cell.angle_alpha   90.00
_cell.angle_beta   90.00
_cell.angle_gamma   90.00
#
_symmetry.space_group_name_H-M   'P 1'
#
loop_
_entity.id
_entity.type
_entity.pdbx_description
1 polymer ?
#
loop_
_entity_poly.entity_id
_entity_poly.type
_entity_poly.pdbx_seq_one_letter_code
_entity_poly.pdbx_strand_id
1 'polypeptide(L)' 'MRYVNEGRIHVDNVKRRFPRLGLGESSAILLALEKDKIVVLDDKRARRLARELGLEVIGTFSVLKKLHEEVF' A
#
# COMPACT_ATOMS: atom_id res chain seq x y z
N MET A 1 16.64 -1.44 7.97
CA MET A 1 17.35 -2.10 6.85
C MET A 1 17.46 -3.62 6.96
N ARG A 2 17.43 -4.25 8.16
CA ARG A 2 17.50 -5.72 8.31
C ARG A 2 16.63 -6.50 7.31
N TYR A 3 15.32 -6.24 7.28
CA TYR A 3 14.39 -6.98 6.40
C TYR A 3 14.55 -6.67 4.91
N VAL A 4 15.13 -5.51 4.57
CA VAL A 4 15.51 -5.20 3.18
C VAL A 4 16.74 -6.01 2.78
N ASN A 5 17.75 -6.05 3.65
CA ASN A 5 18.98 -6.82 3.44
C ASN A 5 18.72 -8.34 3.39
N GLU A 6 17.74 -8.82 4.17
CA GLU A 6 17.27 -10.21 4.14
C GLU A 6 16.37 -10.52 2.92
N GLY A 7 16.11 -9.55 2.05
CA GLY A 7 15.27 -9.73 0.84
C GLY A 7 13.77 -9.89 1.11
N ARG A 8 13.32 -9.68 2.35
CA ARG A 8 11.90 -9.80 2.75
C ARG A 8 11.10 -8.55 2.40
N ILE A 9 11.76 -7.40 2.31
CA ILE A 9 11.18 -6.13 1.83
C ILE A 9 11.95 -5.69 0.59
N HIS A 10 11.24 -5.52 -0.51
CA HIS A 10 11.79 -4.89 -1.71
C HIS A 10 11.42 -3.40 -1.72
N VAL A 11 12.37 -2.55 -2.09
CA VAL A 11 12.18 -1.10 -2.17
C VAL A 11 12.39 -0.66 -3.61
N ASP A 12 11.35 -0.11 -4.21
CA ASP A 12 11.38 0.44 -5.56
C ASP A 12 11.25 1.97 -5.52
N ASN A 13 11.89 2.64 -6.49
CA ASN A 13 11.79 4.09 -6.65
C ASN A 13 10.66 4.45 -7.61
N VAL A 14 9.75 5.32 -7.16
CA VAL A 14 8.65 5.83 -7.97
C VAL A 14 8.93 7.29 -8.35
N LYS A 15 8.86 7.60 -9.65
CA LYS A 15 9.18 8.94 -10.20
C LYS A 15 7.96 9.84 -10.41
N ARG A 16 6.76 9.34 -10.11
CA ARG A 16 5.48 10.03 -10.37
C ARG A 16 4.68 10.14 -9.08
N ARG A 17 3.72 11.07 -9.05
CA ARG A 17 2.79 11.24 -7.94
C ARG A 17 1.40 11.63 -8.44
N PHE A 18 0.37 11.32 -7.65
CA PHE A 18 -0.96 11.86 -7.90
C PHE A 18 -1.06 13.27 -7.30
N PRO A 19 -1.60 14.27 -8.03
CA PRO A 19 -1.63 15.66 -7.58
C PRO A 19 -2.33 15.91 -6.23
N ARG A 20 -3.22 15.01 -5.80
CA ARG A 20 -4.08 15.15 -4.61
C ARG A 20 -3.73 14.17 -3.48
N LEU A 21 -2.63 13.42 -3.61
CA LEU A 21 -2.16 12.48 -2.60
C LEU A 21 -0.72 12.82 -2.18
N GLY A 22 -0.37 12.42 -0.96
CA GLY A 22 1.02 12.48 -0.49
C GLY A 22 1.93 11.56 -1.30
N LEU A 23 3.25 11.75 -1.16
CA LEU A 23 4.24 10.94 -1.88
C LEU A 23 4.16 9.46 -1.47
N GLY A 24 3.97 9.16 -0.17
CA GLY A 24 3.84 7.78 0.31
C GLY A 24 2.67 7.03 -0.35
N GLU A 25 1.46 7.57 -0.21
CA GLU A 25 0.24 7.02 -0.82
C GLU A 25 0.36 6.90 -2.34
N SER A 26 0.90 7.93 -2.99
CA SER A 26 1.07 7.92 -4.44
C SER A 26 2.01 6.81 -4.90
N SER A 27 3.16 6.68 -4.23
CA SER A 27 4.16 5.68 -4.55
C SER A 27 3.63 4.27 -4.31
N ALA A 28 2.88 4.03 -3.22
CA ALA A 28 2.28 2.74 -2.93
C ALA A 28 1.29 2.30 -4.02
N ILE A 29 0.40 3.21 -4.45
CA ILE A 29 -0.57 2.94 -5.52
C ILE A 29 0.13 2.69 -6.85
N LEU A 30 1.09 3.55 -7.23
CA LEU A 30 1.81 3.40 -8.50
C LEU A 30 2.59 2.09 -8.55
N LEU A 31 3.27 1.73 -7.46
CA LEU A 31 4.02 0.49 -7.40
C LEU A 31 3.11 -0.74 -7.46
N ALA A 32 1.96 -0.69 -6.81
CA ALA A 32 0.96 -1.75 -6.86
C ALA A 32 0.42 -1.96 -8.29
N LEU A 33 0.17 -0.88 -9.04
CA LEU A 33 -0.21 -0.94 -10.45
C LEU A 33 0.90 -1.52 -11.33
N GLU A 34 2.14 -1.04 -11.16
CA GLU A 34 3.27 -1.48 -11.97
C GLU A 34 3.65 -2.95 -11.76
N LYS A 35 3.41 -3.47 -10.55
CA LYS A 35 3.81 -4.83 -10.14
C LYS A 35 2.66 -5.82 -10.07
N ASP A 36 1.44 -5.38 -10.39
CA ASP A 36 0.20 -6.15 -10.26
C ASP A 36 0.05 -6.76 -8.85
N LYS A 37 -0.01 -5.89 -7.84
CA LYS A 37 -0.09 -6.27 -6.42
C LYS A 37 -1.26 -5.61 -5.70
N ILE A 38 -1.67 -6.24 -4.61
CA ILE A 38 -2.58 -5.65 -3.61
C ILE A 38 -1.87 -4.45 -2.95
N VAL A 39 -2.61 -3.39 -2.64
CA VAL A 39 -2.09 -2.22 -1.93
C VAL A 39 -2.71 -2.10 -0.52
N VAL A 40 -1.87 -1.75 0.45
CA VAL A 40 -2.30 -1.42 1.83
C VAL A 40 -2.25 0.09 2.00
N LEU A 41 -3.38 0.71 2.38
CA LEU A 41 -3.50 2.17 2.51
C LEU A 41 -4.34 2.56 3.73
N ASP A 42 -3.87 3.55 4.50
CA ASP A 42 -4.55 4.07 5.70
C ASP A 42 -5.48 5.24 5.39
N ASP A 43 -5.20 6.02 4.35
CA ASP A 43 -6.00 7.18 3.95
C ASP A 43 -7.27 6.80 3.16
N LYS A 44 -8.39 7.45 3.49
CA LYS A 44 -9.69 7.19 2.84
C LYS A 44 -9.70 7.63 1.37
N ARG A 45 -9.06 8.74 1.01
CA ARG A 45 -9.02 9.25 -0.36
C ARG A 45 -8.09 8.39 -1.22
N ALA A 46 -6.95 7.97 -0.70
CA ALA A 46 -6.03 7.05 -1.36
C ALA A 46 -6.70 5.71 -1.65
N ARG A 47 -7.37 5.10 -0.66
CA ARG A 47 -8.15 3.86 -0.86
C ARG A 47 -9.22 4.00 -1.94
N ARG A 48 -9.90 5.15 -1.99
CA ARG A 48 -10.92 5.41 -3.02
C ARG A 48 -10.29 5.44 -4.40
N LEU A 49 -9.22 6.21 -4.58
CA LEU A 49 -8.51 6.31 -5.86
C LEU A 49 -7.97 4.94 -6.31
N ALA A 50 -7.34 4.20 -5.40
CA ALA A 50 -6.79 2.88 -5.72
C ALA A 50 -7.86 1.90 -6.24
N ARG A 51 -9.05 1.90 -5.63
CA ARG A 51 -10.19 1.11 -6.12
C ARG A 51 -10.72 1.61 -7.47
N GLU A 52 -10.80 2.92 -7.67
CA GLU A 52 -11.20 3.50 -8.98
C GLU A 52 -10.21 3.12 -10.09
N LEU A 53 -8.94 2.88 -9.74
CA LEU A 53 -7.89 2.39 -10.65
C LEU A 53 -7.86 0.86 -10.80
N GLY A 54 -8.79 0.14 -10.17
CA GLY A 54 -8.92 -1.32 -10.30
C GLY A 54 -8.03 -2.15 -9.38
N LEU A 55 -7.33 -1.53 -8.42
CA LEU A 55 -6.51 -2.28 -7.47
C LEU A 55 -7.36 -2.95 -6.38
N GLU A 56 -6.90 -4.11 -5.92
CA GLU A 56 -7.33 -4.67 -4.65
C GLU A 56 -6.72 -3.87 -3.48
N VAL A 57 -7.56 -3.47 -2.53
CA VAL A 57 -7.18 -2.53 -1.46
C VAL A 57 -7.49 -3.11 -0.08
N ILE A 58 -6.46 -3.22 0.74
CA ILE A 58 -6.57 -3.55 2.17
C ILE A 58 -6.42 -2.25 2.99
N GLY A 59 -7.34 -2.01 3.91
CA GLY A 59 -7.19 -0.93 4.88
C GLY A 59 -6.34 -1.37 6.07
N THR A 60 -5.52 -0.48 6.64
CA THR A 60 -4.65 -0.79 7.78
C THR A 60 -5.44 -1.31 8.99
N PHE A 61 -6.67 -0.82 9.20
CA PHE A 61 -7.55 -1.34 10.25
C PHE A 61 -7.87 -2.83 10.08
N SER A 62 -8.01 -3.33 8.85
CA SER A 62 -8.25 -4.76 8.58
C SER A 62 -7.05 -5.61 8.99
N VAL A 63 -5.83 -5.09 8.82
CA VAL A 63 -4.60 -5.75 9.30
C VAL A 63 -4.61 -5.84 10.83
N LEU A 64 -4.89 -4.73 11.51
CA LEU A 64 -4.95 -4.68 12.97
C LEU A 64 -6.06 -5.60 13.53
N LYS A 65 -7.24 -5.58 12.91
CA LYS A 65 -8.36 -6.45 13.31
C LYS A 65 -7.95 -7.92 13.20
N LYS A 66 -7.33 -8.33 12.09
CA LYS A 66 -6.89 -9.71 11.89
C LYS A 66 -5.84 -10.12 12.93
N LEU A 67 -4.88 -9.25 13.23
CA LEU A 67 -3.90 -9.49 14.29
C LEU A 67 -4.55 -9.61 15.66
N HIS A 68 -5.58 -8.80 15.95
CA HIS A 68 -6.32 -8.90 17.20
C HIS A 68 -7.08 -10.24 17.30
N GLU A 69 -7.74 -10.68 16.23
CA GLU A 69 -8.49 -11.95 16.19
C GLU A 69 -7.58 -13.20 16.21
N GLU A 70 -6.31 -13.09 15.81
CA GLU A 70 -5.35 -14.20 15.88
C GLU A 70 -4.67 -14.32 17.25
N VAL A 71 -4.69 -13.25 18.05
CA VAL A 71 -4.03 -13.17 19.36
C VAL A 71 -5.00 -13.50 20.52
N PHE A 72 -6.31 -13.35 20.31
CA PHE A 72 -7.37 -13.59 21.29
C PHE A 72 -8.43 -14.55 20.74
#